data_AF-A0A3B5KKG5-F1
#
_entry.id   AF-A0A3B5KKG5-F1
#
_cell.length_a   1.000
_cell.length_b   1.000
_cell.length_c   1.000
_cell.angle_alpha   90.00
_cell.angle_beta   90.00
_cell.angle_gamma   90.00
#
_symmetry.space_group_name_H-M   'P 1'
#
loop_
_entity.id
_entity.type
_entity.pdbx_description
1 polymer ?
#
loop_
_entity_poly.entity_id
_entity_poly.type
_entity_poly.pdbx_seq_one_letter_code
_entity_poly.pdbx_strand_id
1 'polypeptide(L)'
;LYLSCGRGVCLYLTCGRGVCLYLTCGRGVCLYLTCGRGVCLYLTCGRGVCLYLSCGRGVCLYLSCGRGVCLYLSCGRGVCLYLTCGRGVCLYLPCGTEVCLYLTCGRGVCLYLSCGRGVCLYLTCGRGVCLYLTCGRGVCLYLTCGRGVCLYLTCGRGVCLYLSCGRGVCLYLTCGRGVCLYLTCGRGVCLYLSCGRGVCLYLSCGRGVCLYLFCSTALEGEVPLCPVGSNGTRPVHTPEEPD
;
A
#
# COMPACT_ATOMS: atom_id res chain seq x y z
N LEU A 1 -8.72 12.81 27.11
CA LEU A 1 -7.98 11.93 28.04
C LEU A 1 -6.53 11.84 27.60
N TYR A 2 -5.59 11.98 28.54
CA TYR A 2 -4.15 11.80 28.29
C TYR A 2 -3.63 10.64 29.14
N LEU A 3 -3.01 9.64 28.51
CA LEU A 3 -2.37 8.51 29.20
C LEU A 3 -0.91 8.37 28.75
N SER A 4 -0.05 8.06 29.71
CA SER A 4 1.35 7.72 29.45
C SER A 4 1.70 6.39 30.11
N CYS A 5 2.35 5.51 29.36
CA CYS A 5 2.63 4.14 29.79
C CYS A 5 4.10 3.84 29.55
N GLY A 6 4.81 3.48 30.61
CA GLY A 6 6.27 3.30 30.60
C GLY A 6 6.71 1.98 29.98
N ARG A 7 6.80 0.93 30.80
CA ARG A 7 7.37 -0.36 30.41
C ARG A 7 6.53 -1.54 30.88
N GLY A 8 6.31 -2.53 30.01
CA GLY A 8 5.67 -3.79 30.40
C GLY A 8 4.19 -3.66 30.75
N VAL A 9 3.44 -2.84 30.00
CA VAL A 9 2.04 -2.52 30.33
C VAL A 9 1.08 -3.18 29.34
N CYS A 10 -0.01 -3.74 29.86
CA CYS A 10 -1.16 -4.18 29.09
C CYS A 10 -2.34 -3.23 29.37
N LEU A 11 -2.93 -2.66 28.31
CA LEU A 11 -4.06 -1.73 28.43
C LEU A 11 -5.22 -2.16 27.55
N TYR A 12 -6.42 -2.06 28.13
CA TYR A 12 -7.70 -2.23 27.43
C TYR A 12 -8.54 -0.97 27.63
N LEU A 13 -8.95 -0.35 26.52
CA LEU A 13 -9.69 0.91 26.53
C LEU A 13 -10.85 0.85 25.54
N THR A 14 -12.02 1.27 26.00
CA THR A 14 -13.22 1.43 25.17
C THR A 14 -13.65 2.89 25.19
N CYS A 15 -13.77 3.49 24.01
CA CYS A 15 -14.18 4.87 23.83
C CYS A 15 -15.53 4.90 23.10
N GLY A 16 -16.53 5.53 23.71
CA GLY A 16 -17.90 5.62 23.18
C GLY A 16 -18.05 6.67 22.08
N ARG A 17 -18.73 7.78 22.40
CA ARG A 17 -19.02 8.86 21.44
C ARG A 17 -18.30 10.15 21.83
N GLY A 18 -17.77 10.88 20.85
CA GLY A 18 -17.27 12.25 21.06
C GLY A 18 -16.01 12.33 21.93
N VAL A 19 -15.07 11.38 21.78
CA VAL A 19 -13.90 11.27 22.66
C VAL A 19 -12.64 11.73 21.94
N CYS A 20 -11.82 12.54 22.64
CA CYS A 20 -10.45 12.85 22.24
C CYS A 20 -9.46 12.15 23.19
N LEU A 21 -8.60 11.30 22.64
CA LEU A 21 -7.63 10.49 23.38
C LEU A 21 -6.21 10.75 22.89
N TYR A 22 -5.31 10.98 23.85
CA TYR A 22 -3.87 11.10 23.63
C TYR A 22 -3.16 10.02 24.45
N LEU A 23 -2.37 9.19 23.78
CA LEU A 23 -1.65 8.07 24.38
C LEU A 23 -0.19 8.09 23.97
N THR A 24 0.68 7.86 24.96
CA THR A 24 2.12 7.69 24.76
C THR A 24 2.53 6.34 25.37
N CYS A 25 3.10 5.46 24.57
CA CYS A 25 3.51 4.12 24.99
C CYS A 25 5.01 3.94 24.80
N GLY A 26 5.72 3.54 25.87
CA GLY A 26 7.16 3.37 25.89
C GLY A 26 7.63 2.02 25.32
N ARG A 27 8.11 1.13 26.19
CA ARG A 27 8.74 -0.14 25.79
C ARG A 27 7.93 -1.36 26.21
N GLY A 28 7.69 -2.32 25.32
CA GLY A 28 7.03 -3.58 25.70
C GLY A 28 5.59 -3.34 26.14
N VAL A 29 4.76 -2.76 25.28
CA VAL A 29 3.37 -2.42 25.60
C VAL A 29 2.42 -3.20 24.71
N CYS A 30 1.38 -3.78 25.30
CA CYS A 30 0.28 -4.41 24.58
C CYS A 30 -0.97 -3.55 24.80
N LEU A 31 -1.62 -3.13 23.71
CA LEU A 31 -2.69 -2.16 23.80
C LEU A 31 -3.87 -2.55 22.92
N TYR A 32 -5.05 -2.63 23.54
CA TYR A 32 -6.31 -2.97 22.91
C TYR A 32 -7.27 -1.78 23.05
N LEU A 33 -7.67 -1.22 21.92
CA LEU A 33 -8.57 -0.07 21.84
C LEU A 33 -9.79 -0.39 20.98
N THR A 34 -10.95 0.01 21.48
CA THR A 34 -12.17 0.08 20.66
C THR A 34 -12.71 1.50 20.68
N CYS A 35 -12.98 2.06 19.50
CA CYS A 35 -13.46 3.42 19.33
C CYS A 35 -14.81 3.41 18.61
N GLY A 36 -15.81 4.05 19.22
CA GLY A 36 -17.18 4.13 18.71
C GLY A 36 -17.36 5.19 17.63
N ARG A 37 -18.07 6.29 17.94
CA ARG A 37 -18.44 7.31 16.95
C ARG A 37 -17.83 8.68 17.28
N GLY A 38 -17.29 9.37 16.29
CA GLY A 38 -16.75 10.72 16.50
C GLY A 38 -15.57 10.71 17.47
N VAL A 39 -14.55 9.90 17.19
CA VAL A 39 -13.38 9.75 18.07
C VAL A 39 -12.14 10.33 17.38
N CYS A 40 -11.36 11.11 18.13
CA CYS A 40 -10.05 11.59 17.72
C CYS A 40 -8.99 10.92 18.59
N LEU A 41 -8.08 10.16 17.98
CA LEU A 41 -7.03 9.43 18.68
C LEU A 41 -5.65 9.85 18.19
N TYR A 42 -4.79 10.22 19.14
CA TYR A 42 -3.37 10.47 18.92
C TYR A 42 -2.58 9.47 19.74
N LEU A 43 -1.79 8.64 19.07
CA LEU A 43 -1.01 7.59 19.70
C LEU A 43 0.43 7.61 19.21
N THR A 44 1.35 7.61 20.18
CA THR A 44 2.78 7.44 19.93
C THR A 44 3.27 6.15 20.60
N CYS A 45 3.93 5.29 19.83
CA CYS A 45 4.43 3.99 20.27
C CYS A 45 5.95 3.93 20.14
N GLY A 46 6.62 3.55 21.22
CA GLY A 46 8.08 3.44 21.30
C GLY A 46 8.62 2.14 20.71
N ARG A 47 9.08 1.21 21.55
CA ARG A 47 9.74 -0.03 21.11
C ARG A 47 9.01 -1.27 21.59
N GLY A 48 8.85 -2.27 20.73
CA GLY A 48 8.22 -3.54 21.12
C GLY A 48 6.77 -3.31 21.53
N VAL A 49 5.95 -2.80 20.63
CA VAL A 49 4.54 -2.49 20.92
C VAL A 49 3.63 -3.37 20.07
N CYS A 50 2.61 -3.96 20.69
CA CYS A 50 1.53 -4.68 20.01
C CYS A 50 0.24 -3.87 20.18
N LEU A 51 -0.33 -3.41 19.06
CA LEU A 51 -1.57 -2.64 19.04
C LEU A 51 -2.68 -3.41 18.34
N TYR A 52 -3.83 -3.48 18.98
CA TYR A 52 -5.10 -3.87 18.38
C TYR A 52 -6.07 -2.70 18.52
N LEU A 53 -6.51 -2.13 17.40
CA LEU A 53 -7.43 -0.99 17.40
C LEU A 53 -8.58 -1.24 16.41
N SER A 54 -9.80 -1.16 16.92
CA SER A 54 -11.04 -1.25 16.14
C SER A 54 -11.80 0.07 16.17
N CYS A 55 -12.09 0.64 15.00
CA CYS A 55 -12.70 1.95 14.85
C CYS A 55 -14.06 1.87 14.15
N GLY A 56 -15.06 2.51 14.74
CA GLY A 56 -16.43 2.57 14.26
C GLY A 56 -16.65 3.61 13.15
N ARG A 57 -17.34 4.71 13.46
CA ARG A 57 -17.76 5.71 12.46
C ARG A 57 -17.21 7.10 12.77
N GLY A 58 -16.72 7.81 11.76
CA GLY A 58 -16.25 9.19 11.95
C GLY A 58 -15.07 9.25 12.91
N VAL A 59 -13.97 8.56 12.59
CA VAL A 59 -12.81 8.45 13.46
C VAL A 59 -11.60 9.07 12.79
N CYS A 60 -10.87 9.92 13.53
CA CYS A 60 -9.60 10.50 13.11
C CYS A 60 -8.48 9.88 13.94
N LEU A 61 -7.51 9.25 13.27
CA LEU A 61 -6.39 8.55 13.89
C LEU A 61 -5.06 9.16 13.46
N TYR A 62 -4.23 9.48 14.43
CA TYR A 62 -2.84 9.89 14.24
C TYR A 62 -1.94 8.94 15.02
N LEU A 63 -1.14 8.16 14.31
CA LEU A 63 -0.31 7.09 14.85
C LEU A 63 1.15 7.31 14.46
N SER A 64 2.04 7.26 15.44
CA SER A 64 3.49 7.30 15.20
C SER A 64 4.17 6.14 15.91
N CYS A 65 4.79 5.26 15.14
CA CYS A 65 5.33 3.99 15.63
C CYS A 65 6.85 3.92 15.46
N GLY A 66 7.55 3.59 16.55
CA GLY A 66 9.00 3.53 16.62
C GLY A 66 9.60 2.24 16.04
N ARG A 67 10.06 1.32 16.89
CA ARG A 67 10.80 0.12 16.46
C ARG A 67 10.16 -1.17 16.95
N GLY A 68 10.04 -2.18 16.08
CA GLY A 68 9.48 -3.48 16.47
C GLY A 68 8.03 -3.32 16.91
N VAL A 69 7.17 -2.89 15.99
CA VAL A 69 5.76 -2.63 16.30
C VAL A 69 4.88 -3.53 15.45
N CYS A 70 3.91 -4.18 16.08
CA CYS A 70 2.86 -4.97 15.41
C CYS A 70 1.54 -4.22 15.56
N LEU A 71 0.89 -3.90 14.43
CA LEU A 71 -0.35 -3.15 14.38
C LEU A 71 -1.43 -3.97 13.69
N TYR A 72 -2.55 -4.16 14.39
CA TYR A 72 -3.79 -4.68 13.84
C TYR A 72 -4.86 -3.59 13.95
N LEU A 73 -5.26 -3.04 12.82
CA LEU A 73 -6.17 -1.92 12.73
C LEU A 73 -7.39 -2.31 11.90
N SER A 74 -8.59 -2.13 12.45
CA SER A 74 -9.84 -2.35 11.71
C SER A 74 -10.63 -1.06 11.64
N CYS A 75 -10.83 -0.53 10.44
CA CYS A 75 -11.48 0.76 10.22
C CYS A 75 -12.88 0.59 9.60
N GLY A 76 -13.89 1.17 10.23
CA GLY A 76 -15.28 1.15 9.78
C GLY A 76 -15.59 2.19 8.68
N ARG A 77 -16.47 3.15 8.98
CA ARG A 77 -16.95 4.14 7.99
C ARG A 77 -16.46 5.56 8.29
N GLY A 78 -16.04 6.31 7.29
CA GLY A 78 -15.64 7.72 7.47
C GLY A 78 -14.43 7.83 8.39
N VAL A 79 -13.34 7.13 8.05
CA VAL A 79 -12.13 7.10 8.88
C VAL A 79 -10.99 7.83 8.16
N CYS A 80 -10.33 8.72 8.88
CA CYS A 80 -9.10 9.38 8.44
C CYS A 80 -7.94 8.85 9.28
N LEU A 81 -6.96 8.20 8.67
CA LEU A 81 -5.79 7.66 9.36
C LEU A 81 -4.49 8.25 8.79
N TYR A 82 -3.70 8.79 9.69
CA TYR A 82 -2.32 9.21 9.47
C TYR A 82 -1.41 8.30 10.28
N LEU A 83 -0.53 7.56 9.61
CA LEU A 83 0.37 6.61 10.25
C LEU A 83 1.81 6.83 9.77
N THR A 84 2.71 6.98 10.73
CA THR A 84 4.15 7.02 10.50
C THR A 84 4.79 5.79 11.15
N CYS A 85 5.52 5.00 10.36
CA CYS A 85 6.14 3.75 10.79
C CYS A 85 7.66 3.84 10.69
N GLY A 86 8.35 3.56 11.79
CA GLY A 86 9.81 3.57 11.89
C GLY A 86 10.48 2.32 11.32
N ARG A 87 11.00 1.44 12.18
CA ARG A 87 11.79 0.26 11.77
C ARG A 87 11.19 -1.04 12.26
N GLY A 88 11.11 -2.06 11.42
CA GLY A 88 10.60 -3.37 11.82
C GLY A 88 9.14 -3.27 12.25
N VAL A 89 8.27 -2.86 11.32
CA VAL A 89 6.84 -2.70 11.60
C VAL A 89 6.04 -3.67 10.77
N CYS A 90 5.09 -4.36 11.40
CA CYS A 90 4.10 -5.20 10.74
C CYS A 90 2.73 -4.54 10.92
N LEU A 91 2.02 -4.30 9.81
CA LEU A 91 0.68 -3.71 9.82
C LEU A 91 -0.30 -4.62 9.09
N TYR A 92 -1.43 -4.87 9.72
CA TYR A 92 -2.64 -5.42 9.11
C TYR A 92 -3.78 -4.41 9.22
N LEU A 93 -4.32 -3.96 8.09
CA LEU A 93 -5.31 -2.88 8.03
C LEU A 93 -6.47 -3.19 7.04
N PRO A 94 -7.51 -3.89 7.50
CA PRO A 94 -8.82 -3.91 6.84
C PRO A 94 -9.57 -2.59 7.02
N CYS A 95 -10.01 -2.01 5.90
CA CYS A 95 -10.75 -0.76 5.81
C CYS A 95 -12.12 -0.96 5.14
N GLY A 96 -13.15 -0.37 5.74
CA GLY A 96 -14.52 -0.38 5.27
C GLY A 96 -14.79 0.63 4.14
N THR A 97 -15.62 1.62 4.41
CA THR A 97 -16.12 2.56 3.40
C THR A 97 -15.72 3.98 3.73
N GLU A 98 -15.42 4.80 2.71
CA GLU A 98 -15.10 6.22 2.88
C GLU A 98 -13.91 6.41 3.83
N VAL A 99 -12.76 5.86 3.42
CA VAL A 99 -11.54 5.89 4.24
C VAL A 99 -10.45 6.68 3.52
N CYS A 100 -9.81 7.58 4.25
CA CYS A 100 -8.64 8.33 3.82
C CYS A 100 -7.42 7.86 4.61
N LEU A 101 -6.41 7.30 3.91
CA LEU A 101 -5.22 6.73 4.50
C LEU A 101 -3.97 7.49 4.03
N TYR A 102 -3.17 7.96 4.99
CA TYR A 102 -1.84 8.52 4.76
C TYR A 102 -0.83 7.70 5.55
N LEU A 103 0.03 6.96 4.85
CA LEU A 103 1.01 6.08 5.44
C LEU A 103 2.43 6.47 4.98
N THR A 104 3.32 6.61 5.96
CA THR A 104 4.76 6.78 5.71
C THR A 104 5.52 5.65 6.41
N CYS A 105 6.32 4.92 5.64
CA CYS A 105 7.00 3.71 6.12
C CYS A 105 8.51 3.83 5.97
N GLY A 106 9.23 3.57 7.07
CA GLY A 106 10.69 3.65 7.15
C GLY A 106 11.39 2.42 6.59
N ARG A 107 11.97 1.59 7.47
CA ARG A 107 12.82 0.45 7.06
C ARG A 107 12.29 -0.88 7.57
N GLY A 108 12.27 -1.90 6.72
CA GLY A 108 11.87 -3.26 7.12
C GLY A 108 10.41 -3.27 7.57
N VAL A 109 9.50 -2.95 6.65
CA VAL A 109 8.06 -2.84 6.96
C VAL A 109 7.28 -3.85 6.13
N CYS A 110 6.38 -4.57 6.77
CA CYS A 110 5.44 -5.48 6.13
C CYS A 110 4.03 -4.92 6.29
N LEU A 111 3.35 -4.63 5.17
CA LEU A 111 2.01 -4.07 5.16
C LEU A 111 1.04 -5.00 4.46
N TYR A 112 -0.08 -5.28 5.12
CA TYR A 112 -1.24 -5.98 4.58
C TYR A 112 -2.45 -5.06 4.67
N LEU A 113 -2.97 -4.65 3.53
CA LEU A 113 -4.05 -3.68 3.42
C LEU A 113 -5.19 -4.27 2.60
N SER A 114 -6.42 -4.12 3.10
CA SER A 114 -7.63 -4.53 2.39
C SER A 114 -8.63 -3.39 2.41
N CYS A 115 -8.88 -2.78 1.26
CA CYS A 115 -9.69 -1.57 1.12
C CYS A 115 -11.04 -1.89 0.50
N GLY A 116 -12.13 -1.45 1.14
CA GLY A 116 -13.50 -1.61 0.67
C GLY A 116 -13.90 -0.64 -0.44
N ARG A 117 -14.80 0.31 -0.13
CA ARG A 117 -15.40 1.21 -1.13
C ARG A 117 -15.08 2.68 -0.86
N GLY A 118 -14.75 3.44 -1.89
CA GLY A 118 -14.51 4.88 -1.77
C GLY A 118 -13.30 5.16 -0.89
N VAL A 119 -12.13 4.65 -1.26
CA VAL A 119 -10.91 4.76 -0.45
C VAL A 119 -9.87 5.59 -1.18
N CYS A 120 -9.30 6.56 -0.46
CA CYS A 120 -8.16 7.35 -0.92
C CYS A 120 -6.93 6.94 -0.09
N LEU A 121 -5.88 6.49 -0.77
CA LEU A 121 -4.68 5.97 -0.12
C LEU A 121 -3.43 6.64 -0.67
N TYR A 122 -2.66 7.23 0.23
CA TYR A 122 -1.35 7.84 -0.03
C TYR A 122 -0.30 7.07 0.77
N LEU A 123 0.62 6.40 0.08
CA LEU A 123 1.70 5.66 0.69
C LEU A 123 3.07 6.17 0.23
N THR A 124 3.97 6.31 1.19
CA THR A 124 5.40 6.52 0.96
C THR A 124 6.19 5.41 1.65
N CYS A 125 6.97 4.66 0.87
CA CYS A 125 7.71 3.49 1.33
C CYS A 125 9.22 3.74 1.22
N GLY A 126 9.95 3.53 2.32
CA GLY A 126 11.39 3.70 2.41
C GLY A 126 12.18 2.52 1.85
N ARG A 127 12.83 1.74 2.72
CA ARG A 127 13.74 0.64 2.32
C ARG A 127 13.28 -0.71 2.84
N GLY A 128 13.32 -1.74 2.00
CA GLY A 128 12.98 -3.11 2.41
C GLY A 128 11.53 -3.19 2.86
N VAL A 129 10.60 -2.90 1.94
CA VAL A 129 9.16 -2.89 2.25
C VAL A 129 8.47 -3.98 1.44
N CYS A 130 7.65 -4.78 2.11
CA CYS A 130 6.76 -5.74 1.49
C CYS A 130 5.33 -5.24 1.64
N LEU A 131 4.63 -5.04 0.54
CA LEU A 131 3.26 -4.55 0.53
C LEU A 131 2.32 -5.52 -0.18
N TYR A 132 1.28 -5.93 0.52
CA TYR A 132 0.14 -6.66 -0.02
C TYR A 132 -1.09 -5.76 0.11
N LEU A 133 -1.69 -5.41 -1.02
CA LEU A 133 -2.85 -4.55 -1.05
C LEU A 133 -3.94 -5.15 -1.92
N THR A 134 -5.14 -5.21 -1.37
CA THR A 134 -6.36 -5.57 -2.08
C THR A 134 -7.32 -4.38 -2.09
N CYS A 135 -7.78 -3.97 -3.27
CA CYS A 135 -8.62 -2.81 -3.47
C CYS A 135 -9.98 -3.20 -4.04
N GLY A 136 -11.05 -2.76 -3.39
CA GLY A 136 -12.44 -3.00 -3.81
C GLY A 136 -12.89 -2.06 -4.93
N ARG A 137 -13.81 -1.14 -4.62
CA ARG A 137 -14.48 -0.29 -5.64
C ARG A 137 -14.23 1.20 -5.38
N GLY A 138 -13.92 1.96 -6.43
CA GLY A 138 -13.73 3.41 -6.33
C GLY A 138 -12.54 3.72 -5.42
N VAL A 139 -11.35 3.27 -5.82
CA VAL A 139 -10.13 3.47 -5.03
C VAL A 139 -9.15 4.35 -5.80
N CYS A 140 -8.62 5.36 -5.11
CA CYS A 140 -7.54 6.19 -5.61
C CYS A 140 -6.29 5.90 -4.79
N LEU A 141 -5.22 5.44 -5.45
CA LEU A 141 -3.95 5.09 -4.82
C LEU A 141 -2.81 5.92 -5.39
N TYR A 142 -2.07 6.55 -4.49
CA TYR A 142 -0.78 7.18 -4.76
C TYR A 142 0.29 6.48 -3.95
N LEU A 143 1.26 5.87 -4.62
CA LEU A 143 2.34 5.15 -3.98
C LEU A 143 3.69 5.62 -4.51
N THR A 144 4.56 5.98 -3.58
CA THR A 144 5.97 6.27 -3.82
C THR A 144 6.82 5.22 -3.12
N CYS A 145 7.72 4.58 -3.86
CA CYS A 145 8.55 3.48 -3.37
C CYS A 145 10.03 3.80 -3.49
N GLY A 146 10.76 3.63 -2.40
CA GLY A 146 12.20 3.84 -2.31
C GLY A 146 13.02 2.67 -2.88
N ARG A 147 13.68 1.91 -2.01
CA ARG A 147 14.64 0.86 -2.43
C ARG A 147 14.25 -0.50 -1.89
N GLY A 148 14.31 -1.54 -2.73
CA GLY A 148 14.05 -2.92 -2.32
C GLY A 148 12.60 -3.06 -1.85
N VAL A 149 11.66 -2.84 -2.76
CA VAL A 149 10.23 -2.91 -2.45
C VAL A 149 9.58 -4.03 -3.25
N CYS A 150 8.81 -4.87 -2.58
CA CYS A 150 7.96 -5.87 -3.20
C CYS A 150 6.50 -5.46 -3.04
N LEU A 151 5.79 -5.26 -4.15
CA LEU A 151 4.39 -4.88 -4.19
C LEU A 151 3.56 -6.01 -4.81
N TYR A 152 2.54 -6.45 -4.10
CA TYR A 152 1.45 -7.26 -4.62
C TYR A 152 0.15 -6.46 -4.51
N LEU A 153 -0.43 -6.13 -5.67
CA LEU A 153 -1.63 -5.33 -5.76
C LEU A 153 -2.71 -6.08 -6.54
N THR A 154 -3.89 -6.21 -5.92
CA THR A 154 -5.10 -6.66 -6.60
C THR A 154 -6.13 -5.53 -6.61
N CYS A 155 -6.67 -5.21 -7.77
CA CYS A 155 -7.59 -4.10 -7.96
C CYS A 155 -8.93 -4.57 -8.51
N GLY A 156 -10.01 -4.14 -7.87
CA GLY A 156 -11.38 -4.43 -8.27
C GLY A 156 -11.88 -3.53 -9.40
N ARG A 157 -12.83 -2.63 -9.10
CA ARG A 157 -13.54 -1.84 -10.12
C ARG A 157 -13.36 -0.34 -9.91
N GLY A 158 -13.08 0.40 -10.97
CA GLY A 158 -12.95 1.86 -10.91
C GLY A 158 -11.79 2.24 -10.00
N VAL A 159 -10.57 1.89 -10.40
CA VAL A 159 -9.37 2.12 -9.59
C VAL A 159 -8.40 3.01 -10.35
N CYS A 160 -7.92 4.07 -9.71
CA CYS A 160 -6.88 4.94 -10.23
C CYS A 160 -5.60 4.71 -9.44
N LEU A 161 -4.53 4.33 -10.14
CA LEU A 161 -3.23 4.02 -9.55
C LEU A 161 -2.17 4.97 -10.08
N TYR A 162 -1.48 5.65 -9.18
CA TYR A 162 -0.29 6.45 -9.45
C TYR A 162 0.89 5.86 -8.68
N LEU A 163 1.82 5.27 -9.42
CA LEU A 163 2.96 4.55 -8.88
C LEU A 163 4.26 5.23 -9.31
N SER A 164 5.13 5.49 -8.34
CA SER A 164 6.49 5.93 -8.58
C SER A 164 7.48 5.04 -7.85
N CYS A 165 8.32 4.35 -8.62
CA CYS A 165 9.18 3.29 -8.14
C CYS A 165 10.65 3.68 -8.25
N GLY A 166 11.38 3.57 -7.14
CA GLY A 166 12.80 3.90 -7.06
C GLY A 166 13.71 2.80 -7.61
N ARG A 167 14.42 2.08 -6.74
CA ARG A 167 15.44 1.09 -7.15
C ARG A 167 15.16 -0.31 -6.61
N GLY A 168 15.27 -1.33 -7.46
CA GLY A 168 15.07 -2.72 -7.06
C GLY A 168 13.64 -2.92 -6.58
N VAL A 169 12.67 -2.75 -7.48
CA VAL A 169 11.25 -2.86 -7.15
C VAL A 169 10.63 -4.01 -7.94
N CYS A 170 9.92 -4.90 -7.26
CA CYS A 170 9.14 -5.96 -7.88
C CYS A 170 7.66 -5.63 -7.72
N LEU A 171 6.93 -5.54 -8.82
CA LEU A 171 5.52 -5.20 -8.87
C LEU A 171 4.73 -6.37 -9.47
N TYR A 172 3.75 -6.87 -8.73
CA TYR A 172 2.76 -7.83 -9.21
C TYR A 172 1.38 -7.17 -9.12
N LEU A 173 0.77 -6.93 -10.28
CA LEU A 173 -0.48 -6.20 -10.41
C LEU A 173 -1.52 -7.07 -11.12
N THR A 174 -2.66 -7.25 -10.47
CA THR A 174 -3.86 -7.82 -11.10
C THR A 174 -4.97 -6.77 -11.11
N CYS A 175 -5.38 -6.39 -12.31
CA CYS A 175 -6.34 -5.31 -12.52
C CYS A 175 -7.69 -5.88 -12.98
N GLY A 176 -8.77 -5.48 -12.31
CA GLY A 176 -10.14 -5.86 -12.64
C GLY A 176 -10.72 -5.02 -13.78
N ARG A 177 -11.74 -4.21 -13.50
CA ARG A 177 -12.47 -3.45 -14.54
C ARG A 177 -12.35 -1.95 -14.34
N GLY A 178 -12.06 -1.20 -15.41
CA GLY A 178 -11.96 0.26 -15.34
C GLY A 178 -10.82 0.68 -14.43
N VAL A 179 -9.58 0.33 -14.81
CA VAL A 179 -8.39 0.66 -14.04
C VAL A 179 -7.51 1.60 -14.85
N CYS A 180 -7.16 2.75 -14.27
CA CYS A 180 -6.18 3.67 -14.85
C CYS A 180 -4.88 3.54 -14.07
N LEU A 181 -3.79 3.17 -14.74
CA LEU A 181 -2.48 2.97 -14.13
C LEU A 181 -1.47 3.93 -14.75
N TYR A 182 -0.90 4.80 -13.91
CA TYR A 182 0.24 5.64 -14.22
C TYR A 182 1.45 5.12 -13.44
N LEU A 183 2.48 4.67 -14.15
CA LEU A 183 3.68 4.10 -13.55
C LEU A 183 4.94 4.81 -14.05
N THR A 184 5.74 5.26 -13.09
CA THR A 184 7.09 5.80 -13.31
C THR A 184 8.10 4.87 -12.66
N CYS A 185 8.98 4.27 -13.47
CA CYS A 185 9.96 3.28 -13.03
C CYS A 185 11.37 3.86 -13.02
N GLY A 186 12.09 3.71 -11.91
CA GLY A 186 13.48 4.09 -11.75
C GLY A 186 14.46 3.05 -12.31
N ARG A 187 15.21 2.36 -11.45
CA ARG A 187 16.25 1.40 -11.87
C ARG A 187 15.99 0.00 -11.34
N GLY A 188 16.08 -1.03 -12.18
CA GLY A 188 15.91 -2.41 -11.76
C GLY A 188 14.48 -2.65 -11.28
N VAL A 189 13.51 -2.51 -12.17
CA VAL A 189 12.09 -2.72 -11.86
C VAL A 189 11.58 -3.92 -12.64
N CYS A 190 11.01 -4.89 -11.93
CA CYS A 190 10.30 -6.02 -12.54
C CYS A 190 8.80 -5.79 -12.37
N LEU A 191 8.06 -5.75 -13.47
CA LEU A 191 6.62 -5.57 -13.48
C LEU A 191 5.95 -6.80 -14.11
N TYR A 192 5.07 -7.44 -13.34
CA TYR A 192 4.10 -8.42 -13.81
C TYR A 192 2.71 -7.80 -13.73
N LEU A 193 2.04 -7.67 -14.87
CA LEU A 193 0.73 -7.06 -14.97
C LEU A 193 -0.26 -8.01 -15.67
N SER A 194 -1.36 -8.31 -14.98
CA SER A 194 -2.52 -9.02 -15.56
C SER A 194 -3.72 -8.09 -15.62
N CYS A 195 -4.22 -7.85 -16.82
CA CYS A 195 -5.29 -6.88 -17.10
C CYS A 195 -6.63 -7.57 -17.40
N GLY A 196 -7.67 -7.08 -16.72
CA GLY A 196 -9.07 -7.28 -17.09
C GLY A 196 -9.54 -6.22 -18.10
N ARG A 197 -10.82 -5.85 -18.04
CA ARG A 197 -11.46 -5.00 -19.08
C ARG A 197 -11.32 -3.51 -18.78
N GLY A 198 -11.02 -2.71 -19.81
CA GLY A 198 -10.93 -1.25 -19.70
C GLY A 198 -9.79 -0.83 -18.79
N VAL A 199 -8.58 -1.31 -19.09
CA VAL A 199 -7.36 -0.91 -18.39
C VAL A 199 -6.58 0.05 -19.27
N CYS A 200 -6.33 1.26 -18.76
CA CYS A 200 -5.46 2.25 -19.38
C CYS A 200 -4.11 2.23 -18.66
N LEU A 201 -3.02 2.14 -19.41
CA LEU A 201 -1.66 2.09 -18.87
C LEU A 201 -0.83 3.23 -19.48
N TYR A 202 -0.27 4.08 -18.61
CA TYR A 202 0.81 4.99 -18.94
C TYR A 202 2.07 4.55 -18.21
N LEU A 203 3.14 4.30 -18.97
CA LEU A 203 4.39 3.78 -18.45
C LEU A 203 5.57 4.64 -18.89
N SER A 204 6.38 5.06 -17.92
CA SER A 204 7.67 5.70 -18.16
C SER A 204 8.77 4.88 -17.48
N CYS A 205 9.74 4.43 -18.28
CA CYS A 205 10.77 3.49 -17.85
C CYS A 205 12.14 4.16 -17.74
N GLY A 206 12.81 3.93 -16.61
CA GLY A 206 14.25 4.13 -16.47
C GLY A 206 15.04 2.89 -16.92
N ARG A 207 16.17 2.62 -16.26
CA ARG A 207 17.12 1.57 -16.70
C ARG A 207 16.83 0.22 -16.06
N GLY A 208 16.91 -0.85 -16.85
CA GLY A 208 16.75 -2.23 -16.37
C GLY A 208 15.31 -2.49 -15.91
N VAL A 209 14.34 -2.21 -16.78
CA VAL A 209 12.93 -2.52 -16.53
C VAL A 209 12.58 -3.80 -17.30
N CYS A 210 12.02 -4.77 -16.59
CA CYS A 210 11.47 -5.99 -17.17
C CYS A 210 9.95 -5.95 -17.04
N LEU A 211 9.25 -6.14 -18.16
CA LEU A 211 7.79 -6.07 -18.24
C LEU A 211 7.24 -7.43 -18.70
N TYR A 212 6.31 -7.99 -17.94
CA TYR A 212 5.46 -9.09 -18.39
C TYR A 212 4.00 -8.66 -18.32
N LEU A 213 3.30 -8.78 -19.44
CA LEU A 213 1.96 -8.25 -19.61
C LEU A 213 1.04 -9.33 -20.18
N PHE A 214 -0.01 -9.65 -19.44
CA PHE A 214 -1.07 -10.57 -19.87
C PHE A 214 -2.39 -9.81 -19.92
N CYS A 215 -2.96 -9.66 -21.11
CA CYS A 215 -4.22 -8.97 -21.29
C CYS A 215 -5.23 -9.88 -21.96
N SER A 216 -6.43 -9.98 -21.37
CA SER A 216 -7.50 -10.83 -21.88
C SER A 216 -8.40 -10.13 -22.93
N THR A 217 -8.28 -8.81 -23.12
CA THR A 217 -8.99 -8.02 -24.16
C THR A 217 -8.27 -6.69 -24.48
N ALA A 218 -8.54 -6.10 -25.66
CA ALA A 218 -7.88 -4.94 -26.28
C ALA A 218 -7.43 -3.80 -25.33
N LEU A 219 -6.17 -3.36 -25.51
CA LEU A 219 -5.53 -2.25 -24.84
C LEU A 219 -5.54 -1.04 -25.80
N GLU A 220 -6.04 0.12 -25.38
CA GLU A 220 -5.77 1.39 -26.07
C GLU A 220 -4.46 1.93 -25.49
N GLY A 221 -3.35 1.69 -26.18
CA GLY A 221 -2.02 2.09 -25.73
C GLY A 221 -1.32 2.99 -26.74
N GLU A 222 -0.96 4.20 -26.33
CA GLU A 222 0.15 4.95 -26.93
C GLU A 222 1.42 4.60 -26.13
N VAL A 223 2.23 3.67 -26.66
CA VAL A 223 3.52 3.32 -26.06
C VAL A 223 4.63 4.04 -26.84
N PRO A 224 5.29 5.08 -26.30
CA PRO A 224 6.53 5.56 -26.87
C PRO A 224 7.60 4.47 -26.66
N LEU A 225 7.93 3.75 -27.73
CA LEU A 225 8.98 2.75 -27.78
C LEU A 225 10.33 3.39 -27.41
N CYS A 226 10.85 3.09 -26.22
CA CYS A 226 12.27 3.29 -25.94
C CYS A 226 13.04 2.11 -26.56
N PRO A 227 14.17 2.35 -27.26
CA PRO A 227 14.92 1.28 -27.88
C PRO A 227 15.48 0.34 -26.79
N VAL A 228 15.01 -0.90 -26.82
CA VAL A 228 15.62 -1.98 -26.05
C VAL A 228 16.92 -2.32 -26.75
N GLY A 229 18.05 -1.87 -26.18
CA GLY A 229 19.37 -2.30 -26.61
C GLY A 229 19.59 -3.77 -26.22
N SER A 230 19.02 -4.69 -26.98
CA SER A 230 19.49 -6.07 -27.04
C SER A 230 20.65 -6.11 -28.04
N ASN A 231 21.88 -6.19 -27.53
CA ASN A 231 23.06 -6.51 -28.33
C ASN A 231 22.78 -7.78 -29.15
N GLY A 232 22.90 -7.67 -30.46
CA GLY A 232 22.38 -8.63 -31.42
C GLY A 232 23.26 -9.83 -31.68
N THR A 233 22.68 -10.78 -32.42
CA THR A 233 23.36 -11.70 -33.34
C THR A 233 22.35 -12.29 -34.35
N ARG A 234 22.48 -11.80 -35.61
CA ARG A 234 22.14 -12.24 -37.00
C ARG A 234 20.99 -13.22 -37.37
N PRO A 235 20.36 -13.01 -38.57
CA PRO A 235 19.27 -13.82 -39.13
C PRO A 235 19.79 -14.98 -40.00
N VAL A 236 19.02 -16.07 -40.13
CA VAL A 236 19.22 -17.08 -41.18
C VAL A 236 17.86 -17.41 -41.82
N HIS A 237 17.91 -17.46 -43.15
CA HIS A 237 16.85 -17.55 -44.15
C HIS A 237 15.92 -18.76 -44.02
N THR A 238 14.69 -18.57 -44.52
CA THR A 238 13.74 -19.60 -44.99
C THR A 238 14.38 -20.49 -46.07
N PRO A 239 13.89 -21.72 -46.25
CA PRO A 239 13.14 -21.97 -47.47
C PRO A 239 11.87 -22.84 -47.28
N GLU A 240 11.11 -22.89 -48.37
CA GLU A 240 9.75 -23.36 -48.63
C GLU A 240 9.45 -24.86 -48.37
N GLU A 241 8.14 -25.16 -48.35
CA GLU A 241 7.40 -26.45 -48.51
C GLU A 241 7.98 -27.42 -49.58
N PRO A 242 7.62 -28.74 -49.62
CA PRO A 242 6.24 -29.33 -49.72
C PRO A 242 6.06 -30.64 -48.90
N ASP A 243 4.93 -31.35 -48.74
CA ASP A 243 3.55 -31.40 -49.27
C ASP A 243 2.53 -31.48 -48.10
#